data_AF-A0A067TIS9-F1
#
_entry.id   AF-A0A067TIS9-F1
#
_cell.length_a   1.000
_cell.length_b   1.000
_cell.length_c   1.000
_cell.angle_alpha   90.00
_cell.angle_beta   90.00
_cell.angle_gamma   90.00
#
_symmetry.space_group_name_H-M   'P 1'
#
loop_
_entity.id
_entity.type
_entity.pdbx_description
1 polymer ?
#
loop_
_entity_poly.entity_id
_entity_poly.type
_entity_poly.pdbx_seq_one_letter_code
_entity_poly.pdbx_strand_id
1 'polypeptide(L)'
;MAPSLSLIVTQDILDGRDCSARLPTIRIPEESLEDSDLLSVFDHPRPLGISPGYSESGKLVSLSFADNDKCRIIEFQHPNKRDNRRPATDKAVVPPAIIEGRKLIQDKILCRPMGDIFAFDMGPLAMSLYCDLGMRITSAVDIQSAFSAVARKPISAIEDALGKEFDSVTSSKIKIKADNVKSLFLYPVYDSSDRNTVVDLAVRAWVSQFLPGYGNGEQLFEKVPRIDTNKLGAQVRSIVGFS
;
A
#
# COMPACT_ATOMS: atom_id res chain seq x y z
N MET A 1 -5.70 10.17 -22.94
CA MET A 1 -5.95 9.62 -21.59
C MET A 1 -6.20 8.13 -21.74
N ALA A 2 -5.36 7.28 -21.15
CA ALA A 2 -5.71 5.86 -21.00
C ALA A 2 -6.92 5.77 -20.06
N PRO A 3 -7.91 4.91 -20.34
CA PRO A 3 -9.10 4.81 -19.50
C PRO A 3 -8.72 4.28 -18.12
N SER A 4 -9.06 5.03 -17.07
CA SER A 4 -9.00 4.52 -15.71
C SER A 4 -10.07 3.44 -15.53
N LEU A 5 -9.66 2.26 -15.08
CA LEU A 5 -10.58 1.16 -14.83
C LEU A 5 -11.14 1.29 -13.41
N SER A 6 -12.47 1.39 -13.30
CA SER A 6 -13.17 1.45 -12.02
C SER A 6 -13.84 0.12 -11.70
N LEU A 7 -13.73 -0.31 -10.44
CA LEU A 7 -14.45 -1.45 -9.90
C LEU A 7 -14.86 -1.18 -8.45
N ILE A 8 -15.87 -1.89 -7.97
CA ILE A 8 -16.19 -1.93 -6.54
C ILE A 8 -15.59 -3.20 -5.96
N VAL A 9 -14.63 -3.04 -5.05
CA VAL A 9 -14.03 -4.15 -4.29
C VAL A 9 -14.86 -4.37 -3.03
N THR A 10 -15.08 -5.63 -2.67
CA THR A 10 -15.66 -6.00 -1.38
C THR A 10 -14.65 -6.86 -0.65
N GLN A 11 -14.32 -6.51 0.58
CA GLN A 11 -13.45 -7.33 1.42
C GLN A 11 -14.22 -8.55 1.93
N ASP A 12 -13.54 -9.68 2.11
CA ASP A 12 -14.13 -10.91 2.61
C ASP A 12 -13.39 -11.50 3.82
N ILE A 13 -12.42 -10.75 4.39
CA ILE A 13 -11.56 -11.19 5.49
C ILE A 13 -12.15 -10.91 6.88
N LEU A 14 -13.06 -9.95 7.01
CA LEU A 14 -13.73 -9.57 8.25
C LEU A 14 -15.26 -9.58 8.07
N ASP A 15 -16.00 -10.29 8.93
CA ASP A 15 -17.46 -10.18 8.96
C ASP A 15 -17.88 -9.35 10.18
N GLY A 16 -18.63 -8.28 9.95
CA GLY A 16 -19.13 -7.40 11.01
C GLY A 16 -19.92 -6.25 10.42
N ARG A 17 -20.77 -5.61 11.24
CA ARG A 17 -21.60 -4.47 10.82
C ARG A 17 -20.76 -3.36 10.21
N ASP A 18 -19.61 -3.08 10.83
CA ASP A 18 -18.72 -1.97 10.47
C ASP A 18 -17.59 -2.42 9.52
N CYS A 19 -17.55 -3.71 9.17
CA CYS A 19 -16.54 -4.28 8.28
C CYS A 19 -17.00 -4.37 6.83
N SER A 20 -18.27 -4.11 6.51
CA SER A 20 -18.83 -4.23 5.16
C SER A 20 -18.32 -3.11 4.23
N ALA A 21 -17.04 -3.18 3.85
CA ALA A 21 -16.42 -2.22 2.97
C ALA A 21 -16.74 -2.56 1.50
N ARG A 22 -17.57 -1.71 0.88
CA ARG A 22 -17.63 -1.58 -0.57
C ARG A 22 -16.69 -0.43 -0.93
N LEU A 23 -15.58 -0.78 -1.55
CA LEU A 23 -14.47 0.12 -1.81
C LEU A 23 -14.44 0.46 -3.30
N PRO A 24 -14.94 1.64 -3.71
CA PRO A 24 -14.68 2.22 -5.01
C PRO A 24 -13.18 2.28 -5.30
N THR A 25 -12.73 1.41 -6.18
CA THR A 25 -11.32 1.26 -6.57
C THR A 25 -11.15 1.77 -7.99
N ILE A 26 -10.15 2.62 -8.20
CA ILE A 26 -9.75 3.10 -9.53
C ILE A 26 -8.29 2.71 -9.76
N ARG A 27 -8.03 2.07 -10.90
CA ARG A 27 -6.68 1.80 -11.39
C ARG A 27 -6.18 2.95 -12.25
N ILE A 28 -4.96 3.40 -11.98
CA ILE A 28 -4.37 4.59 -12.56
C ILE A 28 -2.94 4.27 -13.01
N PRO A 29 -2.66 4.34 -14.33
CA PRO A 29 -1.28 4.35 -14.82
C PRO A 29 -0.54 5.57 -14.26
N GLU A 30 0.71 5.41 -13.78
CA GLU A 30 1.43 6.50 -13.11
C GLU A 30 1.61 7.76 -13.97
N GLU A 31 1.70 7.62 -15.29
CA GLU A 31 1.79 8.73 -16.24
C GLU A 31 0.50 9.54 -16.37
N SER A 32 -0.63 9.02 -15.89
CA SER A 32 -1.92 9.72 -15.94
C SER A 32 -2.17 10.61 -14.72
N LEU A 33 -1.19 10.73 -13.81
CA LEU A 33 -1.32 11.51 -12.59
C LEU A 33 -1.03 13.01 -12.77
N GLU A 34 -0.28 13.39 -13.81
CA GLU A 34 0.25 14.75 -14.05
C GLU A 34 -0.81 15.87 -13.97
N ASP A 35 -2.05 15.59 -14.39
CA ASP A 35 -3.12 16.59 -14.54
C ASP A 35 -4.41 16.26 -13.77
N SER A 36 -4.31 15.49 -12.68
CA SER A 36 -5.50 14.86 -12.10
C SER A 36 -5.69 15.10 -10.59
N ASP A 37 -6.93 15.40 -10.22
CA ASP A 37 -7.44 15.38 -8.83
C ASP A 37 -7.48 13.96 -8.23
N LEU A 38 -7.04 12.91 -8.96
CA LEU A 38 -7.28 11.51 -8.60
C LEU A 38 -6.78 11.10 -7.21
N LEU A 39 -5.81 11.83 -6.65
CA LEU A 39 -5.26 11.67 -5.30
C LEU A 39 -5.84 12.63 -4.25
N SER A 40 -6.56 13.68 -4.66
CA SER A 40 -7.20 14.67 -3.76
C SER A 40 -8.18 14.03 -2.79
N VAL A 41 -8.73 12.87 -3.18
CA VAL A 41 -9.64 12.09 -2.35
C VAL A 41 -9.04 11.66 -1.02
N PHE A 42 -7.70 11.68 -0.91
CA PHE A 42 -6.95 11.38 0.30
C PHE A 42 -6.43 12.64 1.02
N ASP A 43 -6.88 13.83 0.65
CA ASP A 43 -6.51 15.10 1.30
C ASP A 43 -7.32 15.31 2.61
N HIS A 44 -7.00 14.49 3.62
CA HIS A 44 -7.64 14.52 4.93
C HIS A 44 -6.72 13.99 6.04
N PRO A 45 -6.85 14.40 7.31
CA PRO A 45 -5.92 13.97 8.37
C PRO A 45 -6.03 12.50 8.79
N ARG A 46 -7.07 11.77 8.34
CA ARG A 46 -7.29 10.37 8.72
C ARG A 46 -6.13 9.48 8.24
N PRO A 47 -5.91 8.33 8.89
CA PRO A 47 -4.98 7.30 8.42
C PRO A 47 -5.13 7.02 6.92
N LEU A 48 -4.05 6.53 6.31
CA LEU A 48 -4.09 5.86 5.00
C LEU A 48 -3.49 4.46 5.12
N GLY A 49 -4.12 3.49 4.48
CA GLY A 49 -3.58 2.15 4.33
C GLY A 49 -2.97 1.97 2.95
N ILE A 50 -1.81 1.31 2.88
CA ILE A 50 -1.12 1.05 1.62
C ILE A 50 -0.75 -0.42 1.48
N SER A 51 -0.71 -0.92 0.25
CA SER A 51 -0.26 -2.29 -0.02
C SER A 51 0.52 -2.37 -1.32
N PRO A 52 1.64 -3.12 -1.34
CA PRO A 52 2.43 -3.30 -2.55
C PRO A 52 1.90 -4.43 -3.43
N GLY A 53 1.99 -4.21 -4.73
CA GLY A 53 1.81 -5.23 -5.77
C GLY A 53 3.14 -5.47 -6.46
N TYR A 54 3.68 -6.67 -6.31
CA TYR A 54 4.96 -7.06 -6.89
C TYR A 54 4.77 -7.87 -8.17
N SER A 55 5.71 -7.81 -9.09
CA SER A 55 5.81 -8.80 -10.17
C SER A 55 6.30 -10.14 -9.62
N GLU A 56 6.18 -11.21 -10.39
CA GLU A 56 6.78 -12.52 -10.07
C GLU A 56 8.30 -12.44 -9.80
N SER A 57 8.97 -11.44 -10.41
CA SER A 57 10.40 -11.16 -10.20
C SER A 57 10.72 -10.36 -8.93
N GLY A 58 9.72 -10.02 -8.12
CA GLY A 58 9.87 -9.27 -6.87
C GLY A 58 9.96 -7.74 -7.03
N LYS A 59 9.83 -7.20 -8.25
CA LYS A 59 9.81 -5.74 -8.47
C LYS A 59 8.47 -5.12 -8.11
N LEU A 60 8.47 -3.97 -7.46
CA LEU A 60 7.26 -3.20 -7.15
C LEU A 60 6.64 -2.64 -8.44
N VAL A 61 5.54 -3.22 -8.91
CA VAL A 61 4.85 -2.83 -10.16
C VAL A 61 3.54 -2.08 -9.90
N SER A 62 3.02 -2.15 -8.68
CA SER A 62 1.83 -1.43 -8.29
C SER A 62 1.85 -1.04 -6.82
N LEU A 63 1.16 0.04 -6.47
CA LEU A 63 0.91 0.44 -5.10
C LEU A 63 -0.55 0.85 -4.94
N SER A 64 -1.22 0.24 -3.96
CA SER A 64 -2.58 0.60 -3.59
C SER A 64 -2.59 1.52 -2.38
N PHE A 65 -3.49 2.51 -2.43
CA PHE A 65 -3.83 3.42 -1.35
C PHE A 65 -5.31 3.26 -1.03
N ALA A 66 -5.66 3.21 0.25
CA ALA A 66 -7.04 3.16 0.68
C ALA A 66 -7.27 4.08 1.89
N ASP A 67 -8.39 4.79 1.85
CA ASP A 67 -9.05 5.28 3.05
C ASP A 67 -10.25 4.37 3.39
N ASN A 68 -11.17 4.83 4.23
CA ASN A 68 -12.37 4.06 4.59
C ASN A 68 -13.38 3.94 3.44
N ASP A 69 -13.33 4.81 2.42
CA ASP A 69 -14.38 4.99 1.42
C ASP A 69 -13.92 4.76 -0.02
N LYS A 70 -12.61 4.84 -0.29
CA LYS A 70 -12.03 4.88 -1.64
C LYS A 70 -10.68 4.19 -1.67
N CYS A 71 -10.39 3.60 -2.83
CA CYS A 71 -9.10 3.03 -3.13
C CYS A 71 -8.57 3.52 -4.48
N ARG A 72 -7.26 3.70 -4.56
CA ARG A 72 -6.52 3.98 -5.79
C ARG A 72 -5.40 2.97 -5.91
N ILE A 73 -5.31 2.33 -7.06
CA ILE A 73 -4.21 1.44 -7.41
C ILE A 73 -3.39 2.15 -8.47
N ILE A 74 -2.18 2.55 -8.11
CA ILE A 74 -1.22 3.11 -9.06
C ILE A 74 -0.43 1.96 -9.69
N GLU A 75 -0.34 1.97 -11.01
CA GLU A 75 0.43 1.01 -11.79
C GLU A 75 1.70 1.70 -12.30
N PHE A 76 2.85 1.21 -11.86
CA PHE A 76 4.15 1.77 -12.22
C PHE A 76 4.64 1.19 -13.53
N GLN A 77 5.10 2.06 -14.42
CA GLN A 77 5.83 1.62 -15.59
C GLN A 77 7.28 1.32 -15.21
N HIS A 78 7.70 0.10 -15.54
CA HIS A 78 9.11 -0.25 -15.56
C HIS A 78 9.57 -0.18 -17.01
N PRO A 79 10.74 0.41 -17.30
CA PRO A 79 11.32 0.32 -18.62
C PRO A 79 11.49 -1.17 -18.97
N ASN A 80 10.66 -1.65 -19.89
CA ASN A 80 10.73 -3.03 -20.35
C ASN A 80 12.15 -3.29 -20.89
N LYS A 81 12.80 -4.35 -20.41
CA LYS A 81 14.05 -4.87 -21.01
C LYS A 81 13.85 -5.41 -22.45
N ARG A 82 12.71 -5.15 -23.08
CA ARG A 82 12.34 -5.65 -24.41
C ARG A 82 12.00 -4.49 -25.33
N ASP A 83 13.05 -3.88 -25.86
CA ASP A 83 13.12 -3.56 -27.29
C ASP A 83 14.58 -3.63 -27.73
N ASN A 84 15.03 -4.85 -28.05
CA ASN A 84 16.37 -5.17 -28.58
C ASN A 84 16.60 -4.60 -30.00
N ARG A 85 16.25 -3.33 -30.26
CA ARG A 85 16.40 -2.71 -31.59
C ARG A 85 17.05 -1.33 -31.59
N ARG A 86 17.50 -0.80 -30.45
CA ARG A 86 18.30 0.43 -30.44
C ARG A 86 19.62 0.25 -29.69
N PRO A 87 20.74 0.76 -30.25
CA PRO A 87 22.05 0.66 -29.63
C PRO A 87 22.03 1.31 -28.23
N ALA A 88 22.75 0.67 -27.31
CA ALA A 88 22.83 0.99 -25.89
C ALA A 88 23.65 2.27 -25.58
N THR A 89 23.37 3.37 -26.30
CA THR A 89 24.05 4.66 -26.09
C THR A 89 23.18 5.72 -25.42
N ASP A 90 21.85 5.53 -25.41
CA ASP A 90 20.94 6.42 -24.70
C ASP A 90 20.43 5.72 -23.43
N LYS A 91 20.81 6.25 -22.26
CA LYS A 91 20.14 5.90 -21.00
C LYS A 91 18.64 6.01 -21.24
N ALA A 92 17.87 4.97 -20.94
CA ALA A 92 16.42 5.01 -21.08
C ALA A 92 15.89 6.19 -20.24
N VAL A 93 15.50 7.27 -20.91
CA VAL A 93 15.01 8.48 -20.26
C VAL A 93 13.61 8.16 -19.76
N VAL A 94 13.41 8.20 -18.45
CA VAL A 94 12.07 8.09 -17.86
C VAL A 94 11.24 9.28 -18.36
N PRO A 95 10.05 9.04 -18.97
CA PRO A 95 9.18 10.12 -19.43
C PRO A 95 8.90 11.17 -18.35
N PRO A 96 8.86 12.47 -18.68
CA PRO A 96 8.56 13.54 -17.71
C PRO A 96 7.27 13.33 -16.92
N ALA A 97 6.21 12.87 -17.58
CA ALA A 97 4.92 12.56 -16.94
C ALA A 97 5.03 11.54 -15.80
N ILE A 98 5.94 10.57 -15.92
CA ILE A 98 6.20 9.57 -14.87
C ILE A 98 6.93 10.21 -13.69
N ILE A 99 7.91 11.07 -13.97
CA ILE A 99 8.65 11.78 -12.92
C ILE A 99 7.70 12.67 -12.10
N GLU A 100 6.84 13.43 -12.77
CA GLU A 100 5.84 14.28 -12.12
C GLU A 100 4.77 13.44 -11.39
N GLY A 101 4.30 12.34 -11.98
CA GLY A 101 3.37 11.42 -11.32
C GLY A 101 3.93 10.84 -10.02
N ARG A 102 5.19 10.40 -10.00
CA ARG A 102 5.88 9.91 -8.79
C ARG A 102 6.07 11.01 -7.75
N LYS A 103 6.41 12.22 -8.18
CA LYS A 103 6.51 13.38 -7.30
C LYS A 103 5.16 13.70 -6.65
N LEU A 104 4.06 13.64 -7.41
CA LEU A 104 2.71 13.82 -6.87
C LEU A 104 2.35 12.75 -5.85
N ILE A 105 2.65 11.47 -6.12
CA ILE A 105 2.43 10.38 -5.16
C ILE A 105 3.21 10.64 -3.88
N GLN A 106 4.49 11.00 -4.01
CA GLN A 106 5.35 11.30 -2.87
C GLN A 106 4.77 12.45 -2.05
N ASP A 107 4.52 13.60 -2.67
CA ASP A 107 4.16 14.83 -1.97
C ASP A 107 2.74 14.77 -1.38
N LYS A 108 1.79 14.12 -2.07
CA LYS A 108 0.38 14.07 -1.64
C LYS A 108 0.08 12.91 -0.70
N ILE A 109 0.77 11.79 -0.85
CA ILE A 109 0.46 10.55 -0.11
C ILE A 109 1.62 10.16 0.79
N LEU A 110 2.78 9.82 0.23
CA LEU A 110 3.86 9.15 0.99
C LEU A 110 4.57 10.07 2.00
N CYS A 111 4.64 11.37 1.71
CA CYS A 111 5.27 12.41 2.51
C CYS A 111 4.24 13.47 2.97
N ARG A 112 2.98 13.05 3.10
CA ARG A 112 1.90 13.93 3.54
C ARG A 112 2.18 14.56 4.92
N PRO A 113 1.74 15.79 5.17
CA PRO A 113 2.06 16.50 6.42
C PRO A 113 1.29 15.99 7.64
N MET A 114 0.21 15.23 7.44
CA MET A 114 -0.69 14.77 8.50
C MET A 114 -1.22 13.37 8.22
N GLY A 115 -1.49 12.63 9.30
CA GLY A 115 -1.99 11.26 9.24
C GLY A 115 -0.87 10.24 9.01
N ASP A 116 -0.89 9.17 9.78
CA ASP A 116 0.04 8.05 9.63
C ASP A 116 -0.35 7.18 8.42
N ILE A 117 0.65 6.53 7.84
CA ILE A 117 0.50 5.61 6.70
C ILE A 117 0.78 4.19 7.18
N PHE A 118 -0.18 3.30 7.05
CA PHE A 118 -0.11 1.95 7.59
C PHE A 118 0.07 0.92 6.47
N ALA A 119 0.94 -0.06 6.69
CA ALA A 119 1.04 -1.24 5.84
C ALA A 119 1.46 -2.46 6.64
N PHE A 120 1.15 -3.64 6.11
CA PHE A 120 1.87 -4.85 6.46
C PHE A 120 3.20 -4.88 5.72
N ASP A 121 4.25 -5.28 6.42
CA ASP A 121 5.62 -5.39 5.90
C ASP A 121 6.13 -4.09 5.26
N MET A 122 5.97 -2.97 5.97
CA MET A 122 6.31 -1.64 5.48
C MET A 122 7.82 -1.46 5.18
N GLY A 123 8.69 -2.22 5.85
CA GLY A 123 10.15 -2.12 5.67
C GLY A 123 10.60 -2.40 4.23
N PRO A 124 10.35 -3.62 3.70
CA PRO A 124 10.61 -3.95 2.30
C PRO A 124 9.92 -3.00 1.32
N LEU A 125 8.67 -2.60 1.59
CA LEU A 125 7.96 -1.63 0.75
C LEU A 125 8.68 -0.27 0.70
N ALA A 126 9.05 0.29 1.86
CA ALA A 126 9.77 1.56 1.94
C ALA A 126 11.11 1.51 1.19
N MET A 127 11.80 0.36 1.23
CA MET A 127 13.02 0.16 0.46
C MET A 127 12.77 0.05 -1.04
N SER A 128 11.73 -0.67 -1.50
CA SER A 128 11.36 -0.69 -2.92
C SER A 128 10.98 0.71 -3.44
N LEU A 129 10.24 1.50 -2.65
CA LEU A 129 9.93 2.89 -2.99
C LEU A 129 11.21 3.71 -3.15
N TYR A 130 12.14 3.59 -2.22
CA TYR A 130 13.36 4.39 -2.18
C TYR A 130 14.40 3.99 -3.23
N CYS A 131 14.63 2.69 -3.42
CA CYS A 131 15.64 2.15 -4.30
C CYS A 131 15.14 2.01 -5.74
N ASP A 132 13.94 1.49 -5.95
CA ASP A 132 13.45 1.15 -7.29
C ASP A 132 12.77 2.35 -7.97
N LEU A 133 12.01 3.12 -7.21
CA LEU A 133 11.19 4.22 -7.74
C LEU A 133 11.72 5.61 -7.38
N GLY A 134 12.73 5.69 -6.51
CA GLY A 134 13.35 6.93 -6.08
C GLY A 134 12.47 7.79 -5.15
N MET A 135 11.30 7.28 -4.74
CA MET A 135 10.34 7.96 -3.88
C MET A 135 10.67 7.78 -2.40
N ARG A 136 10.28 8.77 -1.61
CA ARG A 136 10.39 8.72 -0.14
C ARG A 136 9.02 8.53 0.48
N ILE A 137 9.03 8.01 1.69
CA ILE A 137 7.89 7.84 2.58
C ILE A 137 8.28 8.27 3.99
N THR A 138 7.35 8.95 4.67
CA THR A 138 7.47 9.43 6.05
C THR A 138 6.24 9.03 6.86
N SER A 139 6.34 9.08 8.20
CA SER A 139 5.22 8.76 9.11
C SER A 139 4.59 7.39 8.82
N ALA A 140 5.39 6.46 8.32
CA ALA A 140 4.95 5.15 7.92
C ALA A 140 5.04 4.18 9.11
N VAL A 141 3.97 3.43 9.34
CA VAL A 141 3.83 2.46 10.42
C VAL A 141 3.78 1.07 9.81
N ASP A 142 4.73 0.23 10.21
CA ASP A 142 4.64 -1.21 9.99
C ASP A 142 3.69 -1.82 11.03
N ILE A 143 2.52 -2.28 10.59
CA ILE A 143 1.51 -2.91 11.45
C ILE A 143 2.12 -4.08 12.22
N GLN A 144 2.98 -4.88 11.59
CA GLN A 144 3.58 -6.05 12.23
C GLN A 144 4.63 -5.69 13.28
N SER A 145 5.14 -4.45 13.29
CA SER A 145 6.12 -3.98 14.28
C SER A 145 5.51 -3.64 15.64
N ALA A 146 4.17 -3.61 15.77
CA ALA A 146 3.51 -3.51 17.07
C ALA A 146 3.59 -4.81 17.89
N PHE A 147 4.02 -5.91 17.28
CA PHE A 147 3.98 -7.26 17.86
C PHE A 147 5.37 -7.87 17.96
N SER A 148 5.51 -8.88 18.84
CA SER A 148 6.78 -9.60 19.00
C SER A 148 7.20 -10.27 17.68
N ALA A 149 8.51 -10.47 17.48
CA ALA A 149 9.06 -11.07 16.26
C ALA A 149 8.41 -12.42 15.88
N VAL A 150 8.03 -13.22 16.88
CA VAL A 150 7.39 -14.54 16.70
C VAL A 150 5.92 -14.42 16.27
N ALA A 151 5.28 -13.27 16.53
CA ALA A 151 3.89 -12.97 16.23
C ALA A 151 3.72 -12.01 15.02
N ARG A 152 4.77 -11.76 14.22
CA ARG A 152 4.71 -10.91 13.01
C ARG A 152 3.95 -11.57 11.85
N LYS A 153 2.84 -12.27 12.10
CA LYS A 153 1.96 -12.82 11.07
C LYS A 153 0.78 -11.86 10.87
N PRO A 154 0.35 -11.59 9.62
CA PRO A 154 -0.78 -10.69 9.37
C PRO A 154 -2.05 -11.07 10.14
N ILE A 155 -2.36 -12.37 10.22
CA ILE A 155 -3.53 -12.85 10.98
C ILE A 155 -3.46 -12.49 12.47
N SER A 156 -2.33 -12.70 13.12
CA SER A 156 -2.14 -12.39 14.54
C SER A 156 -2.19 -10.88 14.79
N ALA A 157 -1.62 -10.09 13.88
CA ALA A 157 -1.69 -8.64 13.96
C ALA A 157 -3.14 -8.11 13.82
N ILE A 158 -3.94 -8.70 12.94
CA ILE A 158 -5.38 -8.37 12.79
C ILE A 158 -6.13 -8.78 14.07
N GLU A 159 -5.93 -10.00 14.56
CA GLU A 159 -6.58 -10.50 15.79
C GLU A 159 -6.28 -9.62 17.00
N ASP A 160 -5.02 -9.27 17.23
CA ASP A 160 -4.62 -8.48 18.39
C ASP A 160 -5.04 -7.00 18.27
N ALA A 161 -5.00 -6.43 17.07
CA ALA A 161 -5.49 -5.06 16.82
C ALA A 161 -7.00 -4.95 17.02
N LEU A 162 -7.77 -5.93 16.55
CA LEU A 162 -9.20 -5.99 16.84
C LEU A 162 -9.45 -6.34 18.31
N GLY A 163 -8.55 -7.04 18.99
CA GLY A 163 -8.66 -7.33 20.42
C GLY A 163 -9.53 -8.55 20.72
N LYS A 164 -9.18 -9.24 21.82
CA LYS A 164 -9.82 -10.50 22.24
C LYS A 164 -11.19 -10.32 22.89
N GLU A 165 -11.56 -9.09 23.29
CA GLU A 165 -12.77 -8.75 24.06
C GLU A 165 -13.91 -8.10 23.23
N PHE A 166 -13.99 -8.37 21.92
CA PHE A 166 -15.20 -8.06 21.13
C PHE A 166 -16.39 -9.01 21.43
N ASP A 167 -16.48 -9.50 22.67
CA ASP A 167 -17.56 -10.35 23.20
C ASP A 167 -18.43 -9.64 24.27
N SER A 168 -18.22 -8.34 24.48
CA SER A 168 -19.00 -7.55 25.44
C SER A 168 -20.17 -6.82 24.76
N VAL A 169 -21.37 -7.41 24.91
CA VAL A 169 -22.78 -6.91 24.96
C VAL A 169 -23.24 -5.69 24.13
N THR A 170 -22.35 -4.81 23.65
CA THR A 170 -22.65 -3.54 22.95
C THR A 170 -21.83 -3.31 21.68
N SER A 171 -20.79 -4.10 21.40
CA SER A 171 -19.97 -3.97 20.19
C SER A 171 -20.21 -5.14 19.23
N SER A 172 -20.50 -4.86 17.95
CA SER A 172 -20.74 -5.89 16.93
C SER A 172 -19.52 -6.83 16.83
N LYS A 173 -19.67 -8.11 17.20
CA LYS A 173 -18.60 -9.12 17.13
C LYS A 173 -18.06 -9.24 15.70
N ILE A 174 -16.82 -8.76 15.48
CA ILE A 174 -16.14 -8.91 14.19
C ILE A 174 -15.55 -10.33 14.13
N LYS A 175 -15.92 -11.10 13.11
CA LYS A 175 -15.35 -12.43 12.86
C LYS A 175 -14.25 -12.32 11.81
N ILE A 176 -13.10 -12.93 12.08
CA ILE A 176 -11.97 -12.95 11.15
C ILE A 176 -12.04 -14.26 10.35
N LYS A 177 -12.05 -14.18 9.01
CA LYS A 177 -11.96 -15.35 8.14
C LYS A 177 -10.49 -15.71 7.95
N ALA A 178 -9.94 -16.47 8.89
CA ALA A 178 -8.50 -16.75 8.98
C ALA A 178 -7.89 -17.31 7.68
N ASP A 179 -8.60 -18.18 6.96
CA ASP A 179 -8.08 -18.75 5.71
C ASP A 179 -8.04 -17.74 4.57
N ASN A 180 -9.03 -16.83 4.50
CA ASN A 180 -9.01 -15.72 3.55
C ASN A 180 -7.85 -14.77 3.85
N VAL A 181 -7.60 -14.45 5.13
CA VAL A 181 -6.44 -13.65 5.54
C VAL A 181 -5.14 -14.34 5.13
N LYS A 182 -4.98 -15.64 5.39
CA LYS A 182 -3.78 -16.37 4.97
C LYS A 182 -3.59 -16.29 3.46
N SER A 183 -4.64 -16.54 2.67
CA SER A 183 -4.58 -16.47 1.20
C SER A 183 -4.20 -15.07 0.73
N LEU A 184 -4.85 -14.04 1.27
CA LEU A 184 -4.66 -12.63 0.92
C LEU A 184 -3.21 -12.16 1.09
N PHE A 185 -2.51 -12.66 2.11
CA PHE A 185 -1.13 -12.24 2.44
C PHE A 185 -0.06 -13.23 1.98
N LEU A 186 -0.42 -14.40 1.43
CA LEU A 186 0.55 -15.45 1.09
C LEU A 186 1.50 -15.03 -0.04
N TYR A 187 0.97 -14.39 -1.09
CA TYR A 187 1.73 -14.02 -2.26
C TYR A 187 1.28 -12.65 -2.81
N PRO A 188 2.02 -11.56 -2.55
CA PRO A 188 1.63 -10.21 -2.94
C PRO A 188 1.95 -9.91 -4.41
N VAL A 189 1.79 -10.89 -5.31
CA VAL A 189 1.94 -10.65 -6.74
C VAL A 189 0.73 -9.96 -7.32
N TYR A 190 1.01 -9.04 -8.23
CA TYR A 190 0.03 -8.24 -8.93
C TYR A 190 0.08 -8.51 -10.43
N ASP A 191 -1.05 -8.91 -10.97
CA ASP A 191 -1.32 -8.99 -12.40
C ASP A 191 -2.55 -8.13 -12.71
N SER A 192 -2.33 -7.09 -13.49
CA SER A 192 -3.36 -6.11 -13.83
C SER A 192 -4.49 -6.70 -14.70
N SER A 193 -4.29 -7.89 -15.26
CA SER A 193 -5.29 -8.67 -16.00
C SER A 193 -6.05 -9.66 -15.10
N ASP A 194 -5.50 -10.04 -13.95
CA ASP A 194 -6.15 -10.90 -12.96
C ASP A 194 -6.91 -10.07 -11.92
N ARG A 195 -8.24 -10.12 -12.00
CA ARG A 195 -9.14 -9.44 -11.07
C ARG A 195 -8.88 -9.81 -9.60
N ASN A 196 -8.48 -11.04 -9.30
CA ASN A 196 -8.26 -11.47 -7.92
C ASN A 196 -7.09 -10.72 -7.29
N THR A 197 -5.98 -10.58 -8.02
CA THR A 197 -4.81 -9.85 -7.50
C THR A 197 -5.10 -8.35 -7.30
N VAL A 198 -5.96 -7.76 -8.14
CA VAL A 198 -6.45 -6.38 -7.99
C VAL A 198 -7.30 -6.23 -6.72
N VAL A 199 -8.21 -7.18 -6.47
CA VAL A 199 -9.03 -7.23 -5.26
C VAL A 199 -8.15 -7.40 -4.02
N ASP A 200 -7.24 -8.36 -4.04
CA ASP A 200 -6.33 -8.64 -2.93
C ASP A 200 -5.50 -7.42 -2.56
N LEU A 201 -4.94 -6.75 -3.56
CA LEU A 201 -4.16 -5.53 -3.37
C LEU A 201 -4.97 -4.40 -2.71
N ALA A 202 -6.21 -4.20 -3.16
CA ALA A 202 -7.12 -3.21 -2.57
C ALA A 202 -7.54 -3.59 -1.14
N VAL A 203 -7.87 -4.85 -0.88
CA VAL A 203 -8.29 -5.33 0.45
C VAL A 203 -7.14 -5.25 1.45
N ARG A 204 -5.89 -5.57 1.06
CA ARG A 204 -4.71 -5.39 1.91
C ARG A 204 -4.52 -3.93 2.33
N ALA A 205 -4.64 -2.99 1.38
CA ALA A 205 -4.54 -1.56 1.71
C ALA A 205 -5.68 -1.13 2.64
N TRP A 206 -6.92 -1.55 2.36
CA TRP A 206 -8.08 -1.24 3.19
C TRP A 206 -7.94 -1.78 4.62
N VAL A 207 -7.49 -3.02 4.81
CA VAL A 207 -7.35 -3.54 6.18
C VAL A 207 -6.23 -2.82 6.92
N SER A 208 -5.15 -2.43 6.24
CA SER A 208 -4.11 -1.58 6.85
C SER A 208 -4.64 -0.23 7.33
N GLN A 209 -5.53 0.38 6.55
CA GLN A 209 -6.24 1.61 6.90
C GLN A 209 -7.21 1.41 8.07
N PHE A 210 -7.89 0.27 8.09
CA PHE A 210 -8.98 -0.02 9.00
C PHE A 210 -8.48 -0.21 10.43
N LEU A 211 -7.44 -1.03 10.63
CA LEU A 211 -7.02 -1.47 11.96
C LEU A 211 -6.71 -0.34 12.96
N PRO A 212 -6.06 0.77 12.60
CA PRO A 212 -5.79 1.86 13.55
C PRO A 212 -7.04 2.47 14.18
N GLY A 213 -8.19 2.43 13.49
CA GLY A 213 -9.45 3.00 13.98
C GLY A 213 -10.33 2.03 14.77
N TYR A 214 -9.88 0.78 14.99
CA TYR A 214 -10.70 -0.27 15.60
C TYR A 214 -9.99 -0.96 16.76
N GLY A 215 -10.79 -1.38 17.74
CA GLY A 215 -10.32 -2.14 18.89
C GLY A 215 -9.15 -1.47 19.61
N ASN A 216 -8.05 -2.21 19.72
CA ASN A 216 -6.80 -1.75 20.36
C ASN A 216 -5.83 -1.08 19.37
N GLY A 217 -6.18 -0.96 18.09
CA GLY A 217 -5.28 -0.55 17.01
C GLY A 217 -4.59 0.79 17.27
N GLU A 218 -5.34 1.82 17.67
CA GLU A 218 -4.79 3.15 17.97
C GLU A 218 -3.67 3.08 19.02
N GLN A 219 -3.96 2.46 20.17
CA GLN A 219 -3.01 2.35 21.30
C GLN A 219 -1.80 1.46 20.99
N LEU A 220 -2.00 0.43 20.15
CA LEU A 220 -0.92 -0.47 19.72
C LEU A 220 0.02 0.25 18.76
N PHE A 221 -0.53 0.90 17.74
CA PHE A 221 0.27 1.50 16.69
C PHE A 221 0.89 2.84 17.08
N GLU A 222 0.34 3.55 18.07
CA GLU A 222 0.97 4.74 18.63
C GLU A 222 2.41 4.47 19.12
N LYS A 223 2.68 3.25 19.60
CA LYS A 223 3.99 2.86 20.15
C LYS A 223 4.99 2.42 19.10
N VAL A 224 4.56 2.24 17.85
CA VAL A 224 5.43 1.75 16.76
C VAL A 224 6.32 2.90 16.26
N PRO A 225 7.65 2.74 16.19
CA PRO A 225 8.52 3.73 15.58
C PRO A 225 8.14 3.96 14.11
N ARG A 226 7.96 5.22 13.73
CA ARG A 226 7.64 5.57 12.34
C ARG A 226 8.86 5.41 11.46
N ILE A 227 8.66 4.77 10.31
CA ILE A 227 9.61 4.70 9.21
C ILE A 227 9.62 6.06 8.51
N ASP A 228 10.83 6.59 8.36
CA ASP A 228 11.09 7.85 7.69
C ASP A 228 12.33 7.69 6.81
N THR A 229 12.09 7.58 5.52
CA THR A 229 13.14 7.41 4.51
C THR A 229 13.83 8.73 4.15
N ASN A 230 13.36 9.90 4.61
CA ASN A 230 14.12 11.16 4.46
C ASN A 230 15.42 11.11 5.27
N LYS A 231 15.45 10.31 6.34
CA LYS A 231 16.64 10.10 7.18
C LYS A 231 17.68 9.19 6.52
N LEU A 232 17.35 8.52 5.42
CA LEU A 232 18.29 7.70 4.67
C LEU A 232 19.19 8.59 3.81
N GLY A 233 20.50 8.47 4.02
CA GLY A 233 21.52 9.12 3.21
C GLY A 233 21.59 8.58 1.78
N ALA A 234 22.15 9.39 0.87
CA ALA A 234 22.32 9.02 -0.53
C ALA A 234 23.16 7.75 -0.75
N GLN A 235 24.07 7.43 0.18
CA GLN A 235 24.96 6.26 0.13
C GLN A 235 24.21 4.91 0.17
N VAL A 236 22.99 4.88 0.72
CA VAL A 236 22.17 3.65 0.72
C VAL A 236 21.76 3.26 -0.71
N ARG A 237 21.60 4.23 -1.64
CA ARG A 237 21.26 3.91 -3.04
C ARG A 237 22.42 3.26 -3.79
N SER A 238 23.66 3.63 -3.50
CA SER A 238 24.85 3.08 -4.18
C SER A 238 25.22 1.67 -3.72
N ILE A 239 24.87 1.29 -2.48
CA ILE A 239 25.19 -0.03 -1.91
C ILE A 239 24.26 -1.12 -2.46
N VAL A 240 23.02 -0.77 -2.82
CA VAL A 240 22.01 -1.73 -3.32
C VAL A 240 22.15 -2.00 -4.84
N GLY A 241 23.15 -1.42 -5.51
CA GLY A 241 23.57 -1.86 -6.84
C GLY A 241 22.70 -1.39 -8.01
N PHE A 242 22.13 -0.19 -7.95
CA PHE A 242 21.45 0.43 -9.10
C PHE A 242 22.23 1.66 -9.58
N SER A 243 22.77 1.56 -10.80
CA SER A 243 23.50 2.61 -11.54
C SER A 243 22.78 2.98 -12.82
#